data_AF-A0A090W737-F1
#
_entry.id   AF-A0A090W737-F1
#
_cell.length_a   1.000
_cell.length_b   1.000
_cell.length_c   1.000
_cell.angle_alpha   90.00
_cell.angle_beta   90.00
_cell.angle_gamma   90.00
#
_symmetry.space_group_name_H-M   'P 1'
#
loop_
_entity.id
_entity.type
_entity.pdbx_description
1 polymer ?
#
loop_
_entity_poly.entity_id
_entity_poly.type
_entity_poly.pdbx_seq_one_letter_code
_entity_poly.pdbx_strand_id
1 'polypeptide(L)'
;MPFLDNILKHETFRQGKVTVNFIKANPDLFIFKAPRNRATKLITYLGDVIVNGNPDVKKIDHSKTFIKPKVPKFDPDARFPEGTKDLLSKLGPEKFSQWLMNEKKSSFYRYYHARCTPKFISHAYANLRYAKGCRRLCQKSS
;
A
#
# COMPACT_ATOMS: atom_id res chain seq x y z
N MET A 1 -13.46 -22.73 14.45
CA MET A 1 -14.22 -23.65 13.57
C MET A 1 -15.20 -22.83 12.74
N PRO A 2 -15.08 -22.77 11.40
CA PRO A 2 -15.87 -21.85 10.57
C PRO A 2 -17.37 -22.23 10.44
N PHE A 3 -17.68 -23.53 10.50
CA PHE A 3 -19.06 -24.02 10.47
C PHE A 3 -19.90 -23.55 11.65
N LEU A 4 -19.37 -23.69 12.88
CA LEU A 4 -20.09 -23.27 14.08
C LEU A 4 -20.30 -21.74 14.11
N ASP A 5 -19.32 -20.97 13.65
CA ASP A 5 -19.42 -19.51 13.54
C ASP A 5 -20.54 -19.09 12.56
N ASN A 6 -20.70 -19.79 11.44
CA ASN A 6 -21.80 -19.56 10.51
C ASN A 6 -23.17 -19.86 11.14
N ILE A 7 -23.28 -20.93 11.94
CA ILE A 7 -24.52 -21.27 12.66
C ILE A 7 -24.88 -20.18 13.68
N LEU A 8 -23.92 -19.77 14.51
CA LEU A 8 -24.14 -18.76 15.56
C LEU A 8 -24.54 -17.39 15.00
N LYS A 9 -24.12 -17.08 13.77
CA LYS A 9 -24.48 -15.85 13.06
C LYS A 9 -25.86 -15.90 12.40
N HIS A 10 -26.42 -17.10 12.18
CA HIS A 10 -27.68 -17.26 11.46
C HIS A 10 -28.88 -16.78 12.30
N GLU A 11 -29.73 -15.92 11.74
CA GLU A 11 -30.85 -15.31 12.48
C GLU A 11 -31.84 -16.35 13.02
N THR A 12 -32.15 -17.38 12.24
CA THR A 12 -33.05 -18.48 12.64
C THR A 12 -32.52 -19.27 13.84
N PHE A 13 -31.19 -19.38 13.96
CA PHE A 13 -30.54 -19.98 15.12
C PHE A 13 -30.63 -19.07 16.34
N ARG A 14 -30.39 -17.76 16.16
CA ARG A 14 -30.49 -16.76 17.25
C ARG A 14 -31.91 -16.60 17.80
N GLN A 15 -32.93 -16.82 16.98
CA GLN A 15 -34.34 -16.80 17.39
C GLN A 15 -34.81 -18.11 18.04
N GLY A 16 -33.96 -19.15 18.12
CA GLY A 16 -34.32 -20.45 18.70
C GLY A 16 -35.28 -21.29 17.86
N LYS A 17 -35.60 -20.89 16.63
CA LYS A 17 -36.55 -21.56 15.72
C LYS A 17 -35.85 -22.60 14.83
N VAL A 18 -34.99 -23.42 15.42
CA VAL A 18 -34.23 -24.46 14.69
C VAL A 18 -34.96 -25.80 14.71
N THR A 19 -34.95 -26.48 13.56
CA THR A 19 -35.55 -27.81 13.35
C THR A 19 -34.49 -28.83 12.97
N VAL A 20 -34.82 -30.12 13.03
CA VAL A 20 -33.90 -31.21 12.64
C VAL A 20 -33.41 -31.07 11.18
N ASN A 21 -34.22 -30.47 10.30
CA ASN A 21 -33.86 -30.25 8.90
C ASN A 21 -33.13 -28.92 8.63
N PHE A 22 -32.87 -28.11 9.66
CA PHE A 22 -32.25 -26.78 9.51
C PHE A 22 -30.92 -26.82 8.75
N ILE A 23 -30.05 -27.78 9.04
CA ILE A 23 -28.74 -27.92 8.40
C ILE A 23 -28.89 -28.34 6.92
N LYS A 24 -29.87 -29.18 6.60
CA LYS A 24 -30.15 -29.61 5.21
C LYS A 24 -30.74 -28.48 4.37
N ALA A 25 -31.56 -27.62 4.98
CA ALA A 25 -32.26 -26.53 4.29
C ALA A 25 -31.36 -25.31 4.00
N ASN A 26 -30.22 -25.17 4.69
CA ASN A 26 -29.32 -24.02 4.57
C ASN A 26 -27.91 -24.46 4.14
N PRO A 27 -27.70 -24.76 2.84
CA PRO A 27 -26.37 -25.14 2.33
C PRO A 27 -25.34 -24.02 2.49
N ASP A 28 -25.79 -22.78 2.66
CA ASP A 28 -24.95 -21.59 2.85
C ASP A 28 -24.07 -21.66 4.10
N LEU A 29 -24.44 -22.49 5.09
CA LEU A 29 -23.64 -22.73 6.29
C LEU A 29 -22.27 -23.35 5.98
N PHE A 30 -22.14 -24.01 4.83
CA PHE A 30 -20.90 -24.62 4.34
C PHE A 30 -20.05 -23.67 3.48
N ILE A 31 -20.51 -22.44 3.24
CA ILE A 31 -19.71 -21.42 2.55
C ILE A 31 -18.69 -20.86 3.55
N PHE A 32 -17.46 -21.35 3.43
CA PHE A 32 -16.38 -20.95 4.32
C PHE A 32 -15.53 -19.85 3.71
N LYS A 33 -15.34 -18.77 4.47
CA LYS A 33 -14.33 -17.77 4.14
C LYS A 33 -12.96 -18.29 4.57
N ALA A 34 -12.02 -18.37 3.63
CA ALA A 34 -10.66 -18.75 3.94
C ALA A 34 -10.04 -17.78 4.97
N PRO A 35 -9.56 -18.28 6.13
CA PRO A 35 -8.95 -17.42 7.14
C PRO A 35 -7.64 -16.84 6.60
N ARG A 36 -7.45 -15.53 6.79
CA ARG A 36 -6.21 -14.85 6.40
C ARG A 36 -5.18 -14.95 7.51
N ASN A 37 -4.34 -15.99 7.48
CA ASN A 37 -3.25 -16.12 8.43
C ASN A 37 -2.02 -15.31 7.99
N ARG A 38 -2.01 -14.01 8.29
CA ARG A 38 -0.91 -13.09 7.94
C ARG A 38 0.29 -13.26 8.85
N ALA A 39 0.07 -13.49 10.15
CA ALA A 39 1.14 -13.63 11.13
C ALA A 39 2.04 -14.83 10.80
N THR A 40 1.47 -16.01 10.56
CA THR A 40 2.26 -17.19 10.19
C THR A 40 3.02 -16.97 8.89
N LYS A 41 2.41 -16.37 7.86
CA LYS A 41 3.12 -16.06 6.61
C LYS A 41 4.32 -15.13 6.81
N LEU A 42 4.16 -14.09 7.65
CA LEU A 42 5.25 -13.17 7.98
C LEU A 42 6.37 -13.88 8.75
N ILE A 43 6.04 -14.70 9.74
CA ILE A 43 7.03 -15.45 10.53
C ILE A 43 7.76 -16.46 9.65
N THR A 44 7.05 -17.21 8.80
CA THR A 44 7.65 -18.13 7.84
C THR A 44 8.60 -17.40 6.89
N TYR A 45 8.19 -16.25 6.35
CA TYR A 45 9.05 -15.43 5.48
C TYR A 45 10.30 -14.93 6.22
N LEU A 46 10.16 -14.43 7.45
CA LEU A 46 11.30 -13.99 8.25
C LEU A 46 12.27 -15.15 8.53
N GLY A 47 11.74 -16.33 8.90
CA GLY A 47 12.55 -17.53 9.12
C GLY A 47 13.32 -17.95 7.87
N ASP A 48 12.64 -17.97 6.72
CA ASP A 48 13.24 -18.31 5.42
C ASP A 48 14.37 -17.33 5.05
N VAL A 49 14.13 -16.03 5.17
CA VAL A 49 15.15 -15.00 4.86
C VAL A 49 16.34 -15.05 5.84
N ILE A 50 16.12 -15.39 7.12
CA ILE A 50 17.20 -15.50 8.11
C ILE A 50 18.07 -16.72 7.83
N VAL A 51 17.48 -17.87 7.47
CA VAL A 51 18.20 -19.13 7.27
C VAL A 51 18.84 -19.22 5.88
N ASN A 52 18.07 -18.90 4.84
CA ASN A 52 18.50 -19.04 3.44
C ASN A 52 19.08 -17.75 2.86
N GLY A 53 18.94 -16.63 3.57
CA GLY A 53 19.33 -15.31 3.08
C GLY A 53 18.34 -14.73 2.08
N ASN A 54 18.55 -13.47 1.69
CA ASN A 54 17.79 -12.84 0.61
C ASN A 54 18.59 -12.91 -0.70
N PRO A 55 18.10 -13.56 -1.77
CA PRO A 55 18.81 -13.66 -3.05
C PRO A 55 19.14 -12.30 -3.68
N ASP A 56 18.39 -11.25 -3.34
CA ASP A 56 18.63 -9.89 -3.83
C ASP A 56 19.79 -9.18 -3.15
N VAL A 57 20.33 -9.71 -2.05
CA VAL A 57 21.40 -9.12 -1.23
C VAL A 57 22.63 -10.02 -1.28
N LYS A 58 23.58 -9.70 -2.15
CA LYS A 58 24.79 -10.52 -2.37
C LYS A 58 25.81 -10.48 -1.22
N LYS A 59 25.85 -9.40 -0.44
CA LYS A 59 26.76 -9.21 0.70
C LYS A 59 26.05 -8.44 1.80
N ILE A 60 26.13 -8.95 3.03
CA ILE A 60 25.56 -8.30 4.22
C ILE A 60 26.71 -7.58 4.93
N ASP A 61 26.69 -6.25 4.88
CA ASP A 61 27.65 -5.42 5.62
C ASP A 61 27.05 -5.05 6.98
N HIS A 62 27.48 -5.71 8.05
CA HIS A 62 26.98 -5.48 9.41
C HIS A 62 27.34 -4.09 9.98
N SER A 63 28.28 -3.38 9.36
CA SER A 63 28.68 -2.02 9.74
C SER A 63 27.77 -0.93 9.20
N LYS A 64 26.88 -1.25 8.24
CA LYS A 64 25.99 -0.25 7.65
C LYS A 64 24.89 0.16 8.63
N THR A 65 24.99 1.40 9.09
CA THR A 65 23.92 2.02 9.89
C THR A 65 22.93 2.71 8.96
N PHE A 66 21.66 2.31 9.02
CA PHE A 66 20.61 2.98 8.25
C PHE A 66 20.28 4.35 8.86
N ILE A 67 20.46 5.41 8.07
CA ILE A 67 20.07 6.76 8.46
C ILE A 67 18.54 6.81 8.47
N LYS A 68 17.94 7.12 9.63
CA LYS A 68 16.50 7.38 9.71
C LYS A 68 16.18 8.63 8.89
N PRO A 69 15.36 8.55 7.83
CA PRO A 69 15.04 9.71 7.02
C PRO A 69 14.27 10.74 7.86
N LYS A 70 14.69 12.01 7.80
CA LYS A 70 13.95 13.12 8.42
C LYS A 70 12.72 13.40 7.56
N VAL A 71 11.56 12.92 8.01
CA VAL A 71 10.27 13.24 7.36
C VAL A 71 9.90 14.69 7.72
N PRO A 72 9.64 15.56 6.74
CA PRO A 72 9.18 16.92 7.04
C PRO A 72 7.80 16.85 7.71
N LYS A 73 7.58 17.69 8.71
CA LYS A 73 6.27 17.82 9.35
C LYS A 73 5.30 18.41 8.34
N PHE A 74 4.16 17.77 8.16
CA PHE A 74 3.03 18.29 7.41
C PHE A 74 1.77 18.04 8.24
N ASP A 75 0.77 18.91 8.06
CA ASP A 75 -0.53 18.75 8.68
C ASP A 75 -1.35 17.71 7.89
N PRO A 76 -1.73 16.56 8.49
CA PRO A 76 -2.52 15.54 7.81
C PRO A 76 -3.96 15.97 7.52
N ASP A 77 -4.50 16.91 8.31
CA ASP A 77 -5.89 17.35 8.23
C ASP A 77 -6.05 18.60 7.35
N ALA A 78 -4.94 19.26 6.99
CA ALA A 78 -4.95 20.37 6.06
C ALA A 78 -5.36 19.90 4.65
N ARG A 79 -6.27 20.67 4.04
CA ARG A 79 -6.66 20.45 2.64
C ARG A 79 -5.44 20.61 1.74
N PHE A 80 -5.23 19.62 0.87
CA PHE A 80 -4.16 19.69 -0.12
C PHE A 80 -4.32 20.92 -1.01
N PRO A 81 -3.22 21.64 -1.33
CA PRO A 81 -3.29 22.73 -2.30
C PRO A 81 -3.75 22.17 -3.65
N GLU A 82 -4.60 22.92 -4.35
CA GLU A 82 -5.11 22.48 -5.64
C GLU A 82 -3.96 22.18 -6.60
N GLY A 83 -3.92 20.94 -7.07
CA GLY A 83 -2.87 20.44 -7.94
C GLY A 83 -3.28 20.46 -9.40
N THR A 84 -2.32 20.16 -10.27
CA THR A 84 -2.56 19.99 -11.71
C THR A 84 -3.58 18.88 -12.02
N LYS A 85 -3.69 17.86 -11.16
CA LYS A 85 -4.72 16.82 -11.27
C LYS A 85 -6.13 17.39 -11.07
N ASP A 86 -6.31 18.29 -10.11
CA ASP A 86 -7.60 18.93 -9.84
C ASP A 86 -7.97 19.87 -11.00
N LEU A 87 -6.98 20.56 -11.57
CA LEU A 87 -7.16 21.39 -12.76
C LEU A 87 -7.60 20.56 -13.99
N LEU A 88 -7.00 19.39 -14.20
CA LEU A 88 -7.42 18.45 -15.25
C LEU A 88 -8.86 17.99 -15.04
N SER A 89 -9.24 17.65 -13.80
CA SER A 89 -10.62 17.27 -13.48
C SER A 89 -11.63 18.39 -13.71
N LYS A 90 -11.24 19.66 -13.53
CA LYS A 90 -12.10 20.84 -13.76
C LYS A 90 -12.22 21.22 -15.23
N LEU A 91 -11.11 21.22 -15.99
CA LEU A 91 -11.06 21.71 -17.37
C LEU A 91 -11.37 20.64 -18.43
N GLY A 92 -11.14 19.37 -18.10
CA GLY A 92 -11.17 18.28 -19.06
C GLY A 92 -9.91 18.23 -19.95
N PRO A 93 -9.69 17.12 -20.68
CA PRO A 93 -8.44 16.83 -21.38
C PRO A 93 -8.09 17.84 -22.48
N GLU A 94 -9.08 18.32 -23.23
CA GLU A 94 -8.89 19.24 -24.36
C GLU A 94 -8.43 20.63 -23.89
N LYS A 95 -9.19 21.23 -22.97
CA LYS A 95 -8.87 22.57 -22.43
C LYS A 95 -7.61 22.55 -21.58
N PHE A 96 -7.32 21.43 -20.92
CA PHE A 96 -6.07 21.24 -20.18
C PHE A 96 -4.84 21.21 -21.11
N SER A 97 -4.94 20.56 -22.28
CA SER A 97 -3.86 20.55 -23.28
C SER A 97 -3.58 21.94 -23.84
N GLN A 98 -4.63 22.72 -24.11
CA GLN A 98 -4.49 24.12 -24.54
C GLN A 98 -3.88 25.01 -23.44
N TRP A 99 -4.29 24.80 -22.19
CA TRP A 99 -3.69 25.48 -21.05
C TRP A 99 -2.18 25.17 -20.92
N LEU A 100 -1.78 23.90 -21.10
CA LEU A 100 -0.38 23.50 -21.09
C LEU A 100 0.45 24.14 -22.19
N MET A 101 -0.12 24.32 -23.38
CA MET A 101 0.55 24.98 -24.50
C MET A 101 0.81 26.46 -24.24
N ASN A 102 -0.08 27.11 -23.48
CA ASN A 102 0.02 28.54 -23.15
C ASN A 102 0.89 28.82 -21.91
N GLU A 103 1.20 27.80 -21.10
CA GLU A 103 1.99 27.95 -19.88
C GLU A 103 3.49 28.06 -20.22
N LYS A 104 4.09 29.23 -19.99
CA LYS A 104 5.51 29.53 -20.27
C LYS A 104 6.49 28.88 -19.28
N LYS A 105 5.98 28.35 -18.16
CA LYS A 105 6.78 27.73 -17.11
C LYS A 105 7.08 26.30 -17.53
N SER A 106 8.37 25.94 -17.61
CA SER A 106 8.80 24.57 -17.90
C SER A 106 8.21 23.65 -16.83
N SER A 107 7.06 23.04 -17.15
CA SER A 107 6.38 22.11 -16.27
C SER A 107 7.28 20.90 -16.10
N PHE A 108 7.93 20.84 -14.95
CA PHE A 108 8.83 19.76 -14.61
C PHE A 108 8.01 18.51 -14.30
N TYR A 109 7.53 17.85 -15.35
CA TYR A 109 6.89 16.54 -15.24
C TYR A 109 7.95 15.57 -14.75
N ARG A 110 7.78 15.19 -13.49
CA ARG A 110 8.79 14.48 -12.72
C ARG A 110 8.88 13.02 -13.18
N TYR A 111 9.59 12.75 -14.28
CA TYR A 111 10.16 11.42 -14.58
C TYR A 111 11.33 11.14 -13.63
N TYR A 112 11.05 10.82 -12.35
CA TYR A 112 12.12 10.57 -11.36
C TYR A 112 12.31 9.12 -10.91
N HIS A 113 11.68 8.14 -11.56
CA HIS A 113 11.81 6.74 -11.10
C HIS A 113 12.35 5.75 -12.12
N ALA A 114 13.10 6.21 -13.14
CA ALA A 114 13.72 5.29 -14.11
C ALA A 114 15.22 5.00 -13.85
N ARG A 115 15.86 5.61 -12.85
CA ARG A 115 17.31 5.46 -12.61
C ARG A 115 17.72 4.99 -11.22
N CYS A 116 16.75 4.68 -10.37
CA CYS A 116 16.95 3.98 -9.10
C CYS A 116 16.35 2.59 -9.26
N THR A 117 17.12 1.55 -8.95
CA THR A 117 16.75 0.15 -9.10
C THR A 117 15.29 -0.13 -8.69
N PRO A 118 14.56 -1.01 -9.39
CA PRO A 118 13.13 -1.26 -9.12
C PRO A 118 12.83 -1.89 -7.74
N LYS A 119 13.85 -2.04 -6.87
CA LYS A 119 13.79 -2.71 -5.57
C LYS A 119 13.44 -1.77 -4.41
N PHE A 120 12.84 -0.61 -4.68
CA PHE A 120 12.34 0.27 -3.61
C PHE A 120 11.02 -0.27 -3.06
N ILE A 121 11.04 -0.74 -1.81
CA ILE A 121 9.87 -1.22 -1.08
C ILE A 121 8.85 -0.08 -0.95
N SER A 122 7.60 -0.32 -1.35
CA SER A 122 6.49 0.65 -1.35
C SER A 122 6.31 1.43 -0.04
N HIS A 123 6.67 0.82 1.09
CA HIS A 123 6.66 1.46 2.41
C HIS A 123 7.51 2.74 2.47
N ALA A 124 8.65 2.78 1.77
CA ALA A 124 9.52 3.96 1.72
C ALA A 124 8.83 5.15 1.01
N TYR A 125 7.96 4.88 0.03
CA TYR A 125 7.23 5.92 -0.70
C TYR A 125 6.11 6.54 0.11
N ALA A 126 5.44 5.76 0.97
CA ALA A 126 4.29 6.24 1.73
C ALA A 126 4.65 7.43 2.63
N ASN A 127 5.83 7.38 3.27
CA ASN A 127 6.31 8.43 4.17
C ASN A 127 6.91 9.63 3.43
N LEU A 128 7.38 9.45 2.20
CA LEU A 128 8.02 10.51 1.40
C LEU A 128 7.07 11.23 0.44
N ARG A 129 5.85 10.71 0.24
CA ARG A 129 4.85 11.28 -0.68
C ARG A 129 4.43 12.70 -0.29
N TYR A 130 4.65 13.10 0.95
CA TYR A 130 4.35 14.43 1.49
C TYR A 130 5.58 15.35 1.59
N ALA A 131 6.78 14.84 1.28
CA ALA A 131 8.00 15.63 1.36
C ALA A 131 8.24 16.45 0.08
N LYS A 132 7.75 17.70 0.06
CA LYS A 132 8.28 18.71 -0.86
C LYS A 132 9.78 18.92 -0.56
N GLY A 133 10.66 18.33 -1.38
CA GLY A 133 12.08 18.70 -1.41
C GLY A 133 13.07 17.58 -1.14
N CYS A 134 13.15 16.60 -2.04
CA CYS A 134 14.32 15.70 -2.10
C CYS A 134 15.20 16.13 -3.28
N ARG A 135 16.03 17.16 -3.09
CA ARG A 135 16.98 17.69 -4.10
C ARG A 135 18.46 17.49 -3.71
N ARG A 136 18.78 16.82 -2.60
CA ARG A 136 20.15 16.82 -2.02
C ARG A 136 20.79 15.46 -1.67
N LEU A 137 20.39 14.35 -2.30
CA LEU A 137 20.98 13.03 -1.95
C LEU A 137 21.76 12.32 -3.07
N CYS A 138 21.93 12.93 -4.25
CA CYS A 138 22.64 12.29 -5.39
C CYS A 138 23.95 12.96 -5.83
N GLN A 139 24.49 13.92 -5.08
CA GLN A 139 25.70 14.66 -5.52
C GLN A 139 27.02 14.24 -4.88
N LYS A 140 27.09 13.12 -4.16
CA LYS A 140 28.38 12.65 -3.61
C LYS A 140 28.58 11.15 -3.82
N SER A 141 28.96 10.79 -5.03
CA SER A 141 29.78 9.61 -5.31
C SER A 141 30.48 9.85 -6.66
N SER A 142 31.57 10.61 -6.61
CA SER A 142 32.67 10.51 -7.58
C SER A 142 33.91 10.14 -6.80
#